data_AF-G6YLA1-F1
#
_entry.id   AF-G6YLA1-F1
#
_cell.length_a   1.000
_cell.length_b   1.000
_cell.length_c   1.000
_cell.angle_alpha   90.00
_cell.angle_beta   90.00
_cell.angle_gamma   90.00
#
_symmetry.space_group_name_H-M   'P 1'
#
loop_
_entity.id
_entity.type
_entity.pdbx_description
1 polymer ?
#
loop_
_entity_poly.entity_id
_entity_poly.type
_entity_poly.pdbx_seq_one_letter_code
_entity_poly.pdbx_strand_id
1 'polypeptide(L)' 'MPLVKIDLYPGRSPGQKHEVANAITRVFVEKLASDPRDVMVIFNDTPAQDWFTAGAPMQRPAKS' A
#
# COMPACT_ATOMS: atom_id res chain seq x y z
N MET A 1 4.50 15.87 -8.36
CA MET A 1 5.01 14.49 -8.18
C MET A 1 4.75 13.94 -6.77
N PRO A 2 3.52 13.48 -6.48
CA PRO A 2 3.21 12.77 -5.23
C PRO A 2 3.78 11.34 -5.21
N LEU A 3 4.25 10.91 -4.04
CA LEU A 3 4.64 9.52 -3.76
C LEU A 3 3.81 8.96 -2.61
N VAL A 4 3.15 7.83 -2.86
CA VAL A 4 2.45 7.04 -1.84
C VAL A 4 3.20 5.72 -1.64
N LYS A 5 3.63 5.45 -0.40
CA LYS A 5 4.14 4.14 0.01
C LYS A 5 3.11 3.45 0.88
N ILE A 6 2.85 2.18 0.57
CA ILE A 6 1.89 1.35 1.29
C ILE A 6 2.66 0.18 1.86
N ASP A 7 2.92 0.22 3.16
CA ASP A 7 3.43 -0.91 3.92
C ASP A 7 2.24 -1.78 4.35
N LEU A 8 2.28 -3.05 3.97
CA LEU A 8 1.21 -4.00 4.24
C LEU A 8 1.75 -5.43 4.35
N TYR A 9 1.03 -6.30 5.05
CA TYR A 9 1.36 -7.73 5.03
C TYR A 9 1.21 -8.33 3.62
N PRO A 10 2.07 -9.32 3.25
CA PRO A 10 2.01 -9.97 1.95
C PRO A 10 0.68 -10.68 1.72
N GLY A 11 0.31 -10.96 0.46
CA GLY A 11 -0.84 -11.81 0.13
C GLY A 11 -2.06 -11.09 -0.48
N ARG A 12 -1.87 -9.85 -0.95
CA ARG A 12 -2.82 -9.21 -1.88
C ARG A 12 -2.50 -9.69 -3.28
N SER A 13 -3.51 -9.94 -4.10
CA SER A 13 -3.30 -10.30 -5.50
C SER A 13 -2.79 -9.11 -6.33
N PRO A 14 -2.18 -9.34 -7.50
CA PRO A 14 -1.81 -8.25 -8.41
C PRO A 14 -3.00 -7.37 -8.80
N GLY A 15 -4.19 -7.96 -9.01
CA GLY A 15 -5.42 -7.24 -9.33
C GLY A 15 -5.85 -6.28 -8.21
N GLN A 16 -5.80 -6.73 -6.95
CA GLN A 16 -6.11 -5.88 -5.80
C GLN A 16 -5.14 -4.69 -5.69
N LYS A 17 -3.83 -4.91 -5.90
CA LYS A 17 -2.85 -3.82 -5.88
C LYS A 17 -3.09 -2.81 -7.01
N HIS A 18 -3.44 -3.30 -8.20
CA HIS A 18 -3.79 -2.47 -9.34
C HIS A 18 -5.03 -1.59 -9.08
N GLU A 19 -6.11 -2.18 -8.55
CA GLU A 19 -7.32 -1.43 -8.18
C GLU A 19 -7.03 -0.34 -7.15
N VAL A 20 -6.25 -0.64 -6.11
CA VAL A 20 -5.86 0.32 -5.08
C VAL A 20 -4.99 1.45 -5.67
N ALA A 21 -4.00 1.12 -6.50
CA ALA A 21 -3.15 2.12 -7.14
C ALA A 21 -3.97 3.09 -8.01
N ASN A 22 -4.89 2.56 -8.83
CA ASN A 22 -5.77 3.37 -9.66
C ASN A 22 -6.69 4.28 -8.84
N ALA A 23 -7.25 3.76 -7.75
CA ALA A 23 -8.10 4.57 -6.87
C ALA A 23 -7.32 5.71 -6.21
N ILE A 24 -6.10 5.45 -5.73
CA ILE A 24 -5.22 6.47 -5.14
C ILE A 24 -4.87 7.53 -6.18
N THR A 25 -4.39 7.14 -7.36
CA THR A 25 -4.07 8.08 -8.44
C THR A 25 -5.25 8.96 -8.78
N ARG A 26 -6.47 8.40 -8.87
CA ARG A 26 -7.69 9.16 -9.13
C ARG A 26 -7.94 10.25 -8.07
N VAL A 27 -7.76 9.94 -6.79
CA VAL A 27 -7.92 10.92 -5.71
C VAL A 27 -6.94 12.09 -5.85
N PHE A 28 -5.68 11.83 -6.21
CA PHE A 28 -4.68 12.88 -6.43
C PHE A 28 -5.02 13.77 -7.63
N VAL A 29 -5.52 13.18 -8.72
CA VAL A 29 -6.00 13.94 -9.89
C VAL A 29 -7.19 14.81 -9.49
N GLU A 30 -8.21 14.23 -8.86
CA GLU A 30 -9.46 14.91 -8.53
C GLU A 30 -9.32 16.00 -7.46
N LYS A 31 -8.47 15.78 -6.44
CA LYS A 31 -8.40 16.66 -5.26
C LYS A 31 -7.23 17.62 -5.28
N LEU A 32 -6.15 17.25 -5.94
CA LEU A 32 -4.90 18.02 -5.96
C LEU A 32 -4.49 18.45 -7.37
N ALA A 33 -5.32 18.20 -8.39
CA ALA A 33 -5.06 18.53 -9.78
C ALA A 33 -3.69 18.03 -10.29
N SER A 34 -3.24 16.88 -9.77
CA SER A 34 -1.98 16.25 -10.18
C SER A 34 -2.09 15.65 -11.58
N ASP A 35 -1.04 15.71 -12.39
CA ASP A 35 -0.93 14.88 -13.60
C ASP A 35 -0.87 13.40 -13.15
N PRO A 36 -1.70 12.49 -13.69
CA PRO A 36 -1.67 11.09 -13.30
C PRO A 36 -0.30 10.41 -13.51
N ARG A 37 0.51 10.89 -14.46
CA ARG A 37 1.87 10.38 -14.71
C ARG A 37 2.85 10.72 -13.60
N ASP A 38 2.53 11.74 -12.79
CA ASP A 38 3.36 12.21 -11.68
C ASP A 38 3.03 11.51 -10.35
N VAL A 39 1.97 10.70 -10.29
CA VAL A 39 1.54 10.00 -9.07
C VAL A 39 2.14 8.60 -9.03
N MET A 40 3.08 8.39 -8.11
CA MET A 40 3.73 7.09 -7.91
C MET A 40 3.18 6.39 -6.67
N VAL A 41 2.82 5.10 -6.82
CA VAL A 41 2.35 4.24 -5.73
C VAL A 41 3.27 3.03 -5.62
N ILE A 42 3.84 2.81 -4.43
CA ILE A 42 4.73 1.68 -4.14
C ILE A 42 4.10 0.82 -3.03
N PHE A 43 4.01 -0.48 -3.27
CA PHE A 43 3.58 -1.47 -2.27
C PHE A 43 4.79 -2.19 -1.69
N ASN A 44 4.95 -2.12 -0.37
CA ASN A 44 5.98 -2.82 0.38
C ASN A 44 5.34 -3.97 1.16
N ASP A 45 5.38 -5.17 0.56
CA ASP A 45 4.87 -6.37 1.22
C ASP A 45 5.86 -6.83 2.29
N THR A 46 5.58 -6.49 3.54
CA THR A 46 6.46 -6.84 4.66
C THR A 46 5.84 -7.95 5.49
N PRO A 47 6.51 -9.09 5.69
CA PRO A 47 6.02 -10.17 6.54
C PRO A 47 5.74 -9.68 7.98
N ALA A 48 4.76 -10.30 8.65
CA ALA A 48 4.36 -9.87 9.99
C ALA A 48 5.50 -10.02 11.01
N GLN A 49 6.34 -11.05 10.86
CA GLN A 49 7.51 -11.26 11.73
C GLN A 49 8.56 -10.14 11.63
N ASP A 50 8.52 -9.34 10.56
CA ASP A 50 9.42 -8.21 10.34
C ASP A 50 8.76 -6.87 10.77
N TRP A 51 7.52 -6.90 11.25
CA TRP A 51 6.83 -5.75 11.84
C TRP A 51 6.89 -5.83 13.34
N PHE A 52 7.48 -4.83 13.99
CA PHE A 52 7.63 -4.82 15.44
C PHE A 52 6.76 -3.75 16.09
N THR A 53 6.01 -4.12 17.13
CA THR A 53 5.32 -3.18 18.01
C THR A 53 5.80 -3.43 19.44
N ALA A 54 6.26 -2.37 20.12
CA ALA A 54 6.82 -2.45 21.48
C ALA A 54 7.93 -3.52 21.63
N GLY A 55 8.75 -3.71 20.58
CA GLY A 55 9.87 -4.67 20.59
C GLY A 55 9.48 -6.13 20.33
N ALA A 56 8.21 -6.43 20.07
CA ALA A 56 7.75 -7.78 19.72
C ALA A 56 7.33 -7.86 18.25
N PRO A 57 7.67 -8.94 17.52
CA PRO A 57 7.21 -9.14 16.16
C PRO A 57 5.70 -9.37 16.14
N MET A 58 5.02 -8.78 15.17
CA MET A 58 3.61 -8.98 14.95
C MET A 58 3.37 -10.40 14.46
N GLN A 59 2.30 -11.01 14.96
CA GLN A 59 1.82 -12.28 14.44
C GLN A 59 0.65 -12.02 13.52
N ARG A 60 0.67 -12.65 12.33
CA ARG A 60 -0.49 -12.58 11.47
C ARG A 60 -1.61 -13.38 12.13
N PRO A 61 -2.80 -12.79 12.34
CA PRO A 61 -3.92 -13.59 12.82
C PRO A 61 -4.16 -14.75 11.84
N ALA A 62 -4.33 -15.95 12.38
CA ALA A 62 -4.71 -17.10 11.57
C ALA A 62 -5.98 -16.74 10.78
N LYS A 63 -5.99 -17.01 9.47
CA LYS A 63 -7.23 -16.84 8.69
C LYS A 63 -8.27 -17.77 9.30
N SER A 64 -9.30 -17.20 9.92
CA SER A 64 -10.52 -17.91 10.34
C SER A 64 -11.30 -18.37 9.12
#